data_AF-A0A3A4ADN7-F1
#
_entry.id   AF-A0A3A4ADN7-F1
#
_cell.length_a   1.000
_cell.length_b   1.000
_cell.length_c   1.000
_cell.angle_alpha   90.00
_cell.angle_beta   90.00
_cell.angle_gamma   90.00
#
_symmetry.space_group_name_H-M   'P 1'
#
loop_
_entity.id
_entity.type
_entity.pdbx_description
1 polymer ?
#
loop_
_entity_poly.entity_id
_entity_poly.type
_entity_poly.pdbx_seq_one_letter_code
_entity_poly.pdbx_strand_id
1 'polypeptide(L)'
;MEKSGQDARWLERLGRELDAMGFAAHVVRRERGAFLRVVSVEVPSLAENVRARAGSYWWSWSEPIGPVAEVRAAAERIAYVLTPSAEAFRGAGAFRASGGPASRAEFRSSAEFRSSAG
;
A
#
# COMPACT_ATOMS: atom_id res chain seq x y z
N MET A 1 16.12 -15.42 -15.52
CA MET A 1 16.64 -14.43 -14.54
C MET A 1 16.19 -12.99 -14.82
N GLU A 2 15.31 -12.75 -15.79
CA GLU A 2 15.00 -11.41 -16.32
C GLU A 2 13.82 -10.69 -15.63
N LYS A 3 12.86 -11.45 -15.07
CA LYS A 3 11.64 -10.91 -14.46
C LYS A 3 11.89 -10.01 -13.24
N SER A 4 12.86 -10.35 -12.40
CA SER A 4 13.18 -9.58 -11.18
C SER A 4 13.70 -8.17 -11.49
N GLY A 5 14.41 -7.98 -12.61
CA GLY A 5 14.87 -6.67 -13.06
C GLY A 5 13.74 -5.77 -13.54
N GLN A 6 12.75 -6.34 -14.23
CA GLN A 6 11.56 -5.62 -14.69
C GLN A 6 10.64 -5.24 -13.53
N ASP A 7 10.41 -6.16 -12.59
CA ASP A 7 9.61 -5.91 -11.39
C ASP A 7 10.21 -4.75 -10.58
N ALA A 8 11.54 -4.72 -10.41
CA ALA A 8 12.22 -3.62 -9.74
C ALA A 8 12.02 -2.27 -10.45
N ARG A 9 12.07 -2.22 -11.80
CA ARG A 9 11.82 -0.98 -12.56
C ARG A 9 10.39 -0.48 -12.40
N TRP A 10 9.41 -1.38 -12.34
CA TRP A 10 8.02 -0.99 -12.05
C TRP A 10 7.86 -0.43 -10.64
N LEU A 11 8.53 -1.03 -9.65
CA LEU A 11 8.53 -0.54 -8.27
C LEU A 11 9.24 0.81 -8.14
N GLU A 12 10.33 1.05 -8.88
CA GLU A 12 11.02 2.35 -8.91
C GLU A 12 10.13 3.47 -9.45
N ARG A 13 9.34 3.20 -10.50
CA ARG A 13 8.36 4.17 -11.04
C ARG A 13 7.29 4.52 -10.02
N LEU A 14 6.76 3.51 -9.34
CA LEU A 14 5.77 3.69 -8.28
C LEU A 14 6.36 4.43 -7.08
N GLY A 15 7.59 4.13 -6.69
CA GLY A 15 8.30 4.82 -5.62
C GLY A 15 8.43 6.32 -5.88
N ARG A 16 8.87 6.72 -7.08
CA ARG A 16 8.98 8.14 -7.46
C ARG A 16 7.65 8.89 -7.39
N GLU A 17 6.56 8.23 -7.79
CA GLU A 17 5.22 8.82 -7.71
C GLU A 17 4.79 9.03 -6.25
N LEU A 18 5.08 8.07 -5.37
CA LEU A 18 4.78 8.16 -3.94
C LEU A 18 5.67 9.18 -3.21
N ASP A 19 6.95 9.28 -3.59
CA ASP A 19 7.85 10.32 -3.10
C ASP A 19 7.34 11.72 -3.48
N ALA A 20 6.84 11.89 -4.71
CA ALA A 20 6.20 13.14 -5.15
C ALA A 20 4.90 13.45 -4.40
N MET A 21 4.23 12.44 -3.84
CA MET A 21 3.06 12.59 -2.95
C MET A 21 3.43 12.80 -1.48
N GLY A 22 4.72 12.83 -1.12
CA GLY A 22 5.19 13.07 0.25
C GLY A 22 5.34 11.83 1.13
N PHE A 23 5.26 10.63 0.56
CA PHE A 23 5.59 9.38 1.26
C PHE A 23 7.08 9.08 1.15
N ALA A 24 7.65 8.38 2.14
CA ALA A 24 9.00 7.85 2.01
C ALA A 24 8.94 6.48 1.35
N ALA A 25 9.35 6.38 0.08
CA ALA A 25 9.30 5.15 -0.69
C ALA A 25 10.70 4.67 -1.12
N HIS A 26 11.03 3.40 -0.87
CA HIS A 26 12.31 2.83 -1.29
C HIS A 26 12.21 1.37 -1.73
N VAL A 27 12.88 1.04 -2.83
CA VAL A 27 12.90 -0.31 -3.38
C VAL A 27 13.92 -1.16 -2.64
N VAL A 28 13.44 -2.26 -2.08
CA VAL A 28 14.24 -3.25 -1.38
C VAL A 28 14.43 -4.47 -2.26
N ARG A 29 15.69 -4.73 -2.64
CA ARG A 29 16.08 -5.91 -3.43
C ARG A 29 16.45 -7.08 -2.51
N ARG A 30 16.07 -8.28 -2.92
CA ARG A 30 16.34 -9.56 -2.26
C ARG A 30 16.70 -10.61 -3.31
N GLU A 31 17.30 -11.71 -2.89
CA GLU A 31 17.70 -12.80 -3.80
C GLU A 31 16.55 -13.34 -4.65
N ARG A 32 15.34 -13.40 -4.08
CA ARG A 32 14.14 -13.94 -4.73
C ARG A 32 13.20 -12.88 -5.32
N GLY A 33 13.60 -11.60 -5.41
CA GLY A 33 12.79 -10.54 -5.99
C GLY A 33 12.98 -9.17 -5.34
N ALA A 34 12.05 -8.25 -5.61
CA ALA A 34 12.06 -6.91 -5.04
C ALA A 34 10.68 -6.54 -4.50
N PHE A 35 10.65 -5.63 -3.53
CA PHE A 35 9.43 -4.98 -3.05
C PHE A 35 9.70 -3.49 -2.79
N LEU A 36 8.67 -2.68 -2.85
CA LEU A 36 8.71 -1.27 -2.48
C LEU A 36 8.22 -1.15 -1.03
N ARG A 37 9.06 -0.62 -0.15
CA ARG A 37 8.67 -0.22 1.20
C ARG A 37 8.19 1.22 1.13
N VAL A 38 6.96 1.48 1.59
CA VAL A 38 6.36 2.82 1.61
C VAL A 38 6.00 3.15 3.05
N VAL A 39 6.42 4.32 3.53
CA VAL A 39 6.18 4.78 4.89
C VAL A 39 5.48 6.14 4.84
N SER A 40 4.41 6.31 5.60
CA SER A 40 3.81 7.62 5.83
C SER A 40 4.77 8.47 6.66
N VAL A 41 5.17 9.62 6.13
CA VAL A 41 6.06 10.56 6.84
C VAL A 41 5.34 11.18 8.04
N GLU A 42 4.04 11.42 7.93
CA GLU A 42 3.21 11.98 9.01
C GLU A 42 2.98 10.96 10.14
N VAL A 43 2.86 9.68 9.81
CA VAL A 43 2.64 8.60 10.77
C VAL A 43 3.60 7.44 10.47
N PRO A 44 4.84 7.47 10.97
CA PRO A 44 5.86 6.47 10.62
C PRO A 44 5.52 5.01 10.96
N SER A 45 4.56 4.79 11.87
CA SER A 45 4.01 3.46 12.16
C SER A 45 3.11 2.90 11.05
N LEU A 46 2.62 3.75 10.16
CA LEU A 46 1.77 3.39 9.04
C LEU A 46 2.62 3.23 7.77
N ALA A 47 2.78 2.00 7.34
CA ALA A 47 3.70 1.69 6.27
C ALA A 47 3.39 0.34 5.61
N GLU A 48 3.52 0.27 4.30
CA GLU A 48 3.18 -0.90 3.49
C GLU A 48 4.36 -1.46 2.70
N ASN A 49 4.21 -2.71 2.27
CA ASN A 49 5.13 -3.38 1.35
C ASN A 49 4.39 -3.75 0.07
N VAL A 50 4.84 -3.22 -1.06
CA VAL A 50 4.21 -3.44 -2.38
C VAL A 50 5.12 -4.31 -3.25
N ARG A 51 4.54 -5.29 -3.92
CA ARG A 51 5.24 -6.14 -4.89
C ARG A 51 4.78 -5.83 -6.30
N ALA A 52 5.64 -6.07 -7.28
CA ALA A 52 5.26 -6.08 -8.68
C ALA A 52 5.40 -7.51 -9.18
N ARG A 53 4.36 -8.01 -9.86
CA ARG A 53 4.36 -9.34 -10.49
C ARG A 53 3.37 -9.37 -11.62
N ALA A 54 3.78 -9.95 -12.75
CA ALA A 54 2.92 -10.22 -13.90
C ALA A 54 2.18 -8.98 -14.43
N GLY A 55 2.84 -7.82 -14.43
CA GLY A 55 2.26 -6.58 -14.95
C GLY A 55 1.29 -5.87 -14.00
N SER A 56 1.21 -6.29 -12.73
CA SER A 56 0.41 -5.61 -11.71
C SER A 56 1.20 -5.34 -10.44
N TYR A 57 0.80 -4.31 -9.71
CA TYR A 57 1.18 -4.04 -8.33
C TYR A 57 0.28 -4.83 -7.38
N TRP A 58 0.85 -5.33 -6.29
CA TRP A 58 0.19 -6.19 -5.32
C TRP A 58 0.50 -5.72 -3.91
N TRP A 59 -0.53 -5.74 -3.07
CA TRP A 59 -0.38 -5.56 -1.63
C TRP A 59 0.40 -6.72 -1.01
N SER A 60 0.89 -6.48 0.21
CA SER A 60 1.57 -7.51 1.01
C SER A 60 0.65 -8.70 1.34
N TRP A 61 -0.67 -8.47 1.38
CA TRP A 61 -1.73 -9.46 1.61
C TRP A 61 -2.27 -10.10 0.31
N SER A 62 -1.51 -10.05 -0.79
CA SER A 62 -1.82 -10.76 -2.04
C SER A 62 -3.09 -10.31 -2.78
N GLU A 63 -3.54 -9.08 -2.56
CA GLU A 63 -4.59 -8.46 -3.36
C GLU A 63 -3.96 -7.53 -4.42
N PRO A 64 -4.49 -7.46 -5.66
CA PRO A 64 -3.98 -6.56 -6.68
C PRO A 64 -4.34 -5.10 -6.35
N ILE A 65 -3.36 -4.21 -6.44
CA ILE A 65 -3.55 -2.75 -6.37
C ILE A 65 -4.05 -2.22 -7.71
N GLY A 66 -3.47 -2.72 -8.79
CA GLY A 66 -3.74 -2.27 -10.16
C GLY A 66 -2.60 -2.60 -11.12
N PRO A 67 -2.79 -2.36 -12.43
CA PRO A 67 -1.77 -2.63 -13.45
C PRO A 67 -0.58 -1.66 -13.35
N VAL A 68 0.62 -2.12 -13.73
CA VAL A 68 1.85 -1.31 -13.71
C VAL A 68 1.85 -0.16 -14.73
N ALA A 69 0.89 -0.17 -15.65
CA ALA A 69 0.62 0.93 -16.57
C ALA A 69 -0.06 2.13 -15.88
N GLU A 70 -0.79 1.89 -14.79
CA GLU A 70 -1.57 2.90 -14.07
C GLU A 70 -0.87 3.33 -12.76
N VAL A 71 0.37 3.79 -12.89
CA VAL A 71 1.23 4.11 -11.73
C VAL A 71 0.58 5.11 -10.78
N ARG A 72 -0.01 6.19 -11.32
CA ARG A 72 -0.68 7.24 -10.53
C ARG A 72 -1.85 6.67 -9.74
N ALA A 73 -2.73 5.92 -10.38
CA ALA A 73 -3.89 5.34 -9.72
C ALA A 73 -3.49 4.30 -8.66
N ALA A 74 -2.41 3.55 -8.89
CA ALA A 74 -1.86 2.65 -7.88
C ALA A 74 -1.31 3.41 -6.66
N ALA A 75 -0.57 4.50 -6.91
CA ALA A 75 -0.04 5.37 -5.86
C ALA A 75 -1.15 6.02 -5.02
N GLU A 76 -2.24 6.48 -5.64
CA GLU A 76 -3.40 7.06 -4.93
C GLU A 76 -4.07 6.05 -3.99
N ARG A 77 -4.18 4.79 -4.40
CA ARG A 77 -4.71 3.71 -3.53
C ARG A 77 -3.79 3.44 -2.34
N ILE A 78 -2.48 3.43 -2.57
CA ILE A 78 -1.46 3.29 -1.51
C ILE A 78 -1.54 4.48 -0.55
N ALA A 79 -1.59 5.70 -1.08
CA ALA A 79 -1.72 6.91 -0.28
C ALA A 79 -2.99 6.89 0.57
N TYR A 80 -4.12 6.45 0.02
CA TYR A 80 -5.37 6.31 0.77
C TYR A 80 -5.24 5.36 1.98
N VAL A 81 -4.60 4.20 1.80
CA VAL A 81 -4.35 3.25 2.91
C VAL A 81 -3.36 3.81 3.93
N LEU A 82 -2.35 4.54 3.45
CA LEU A 82 -1.28 5.13 4.27
C LEU A 82 -1.58 6.54 4.79
N THR A 83 -2.81 7.02 4.61
CA THR A 83 -3.27 8.27 5.22
C THR A 83 -4.16 7.92 6.40
N PRO A 84 -3.89 8.49 7.60
CA PRO A 84 -4.84 8.38 8.69
C PRO A 84 -6.16 9.02 8.25
N SER A 85 -7.23 8.22 8.11
CA SER A 85 -8.58 8.78 8.01
C SER A 85 -8.79 9.72 9.19
N ALA A 86 -9.38 10.90 8.96
CA ALA A 86 -9.63 11.89 10.00
C ALA A 86 -10.42 11.34 11.21
N GLU A 87 -11.12 10.19 11.07
CA GLU A 87 -11.70 9.47 12.21
C GLU A 87 -10.65 8.88 13.18
N ALA A 88 -9.50 8.41 12.68
CA ALA A 88 -8.43 7.89 13.52
C ALA A 88 -7.72 9.00 14.30
N PHE A 89 -7.70 10.23 13.76
CA PHE A 89 -7.18 11.41 14.46
C PHE A 89 -8.24 12.10 15.34
N ARG A 90 -9.54 11.82 15.15
CA ARG A 90 -10.63 12.34 16.01
C ARG A 90 -10.65 11.78 17.43
N GLY A 91 -9.81 10.79 17.76
CA GLY A 91 -9.49 10.39 19.14
C GLY A 91 -8.50 11.33 19.84
N ALA A 92 -7.83 12.23 19.11
CA ALA A 92 -6.91 13.23 19.61
C ALA A 92 -7.46 14.65 19.32
N GLY A 93 -8.54 15.03 20.02
CA GLY A 93 -9.03 16.41 20.05
C GLY A 93 -10.19 16.72 19.08
N ALA A 94 -11.40 16.67 19.64
CA ALA A 94 -12.65 17.32 19.23
C ALA A 94 -12.72 18.10 17.88
N PHE A 95 -13.51 17.59 16.92
CA PHE A 95 -14.54 18.37 16.22
C PHE A 95 -15.57 17.47 15.53
N ARG A 96 -16.85 17.63 15.89
CA ARG A 96 -18.00 16.88 15.36
C ARG A 96 -18.50 17.59 14.09
N ALA A 97 -18.50 16.89 12.96
CA ALA A 97 -19.30 17.28 11.80
C ALA A 97 -19.83 16.00 11.13
N SER A 98 -21.15 15.91 11.15
CA SER A 98 -22.02 14.84 10.67
C SER A 98 -21.96 14.67 9.15
N GLY A 99 -21.84 13.42 8.69
CA GLY A 99 -21.95 13.03 7.28
C GLY A 99 -20.90 12.01 6.89
N GLY A 100 -21.06 10.75 7.31
CA GLY A 100 -20.10 9.68 7.05
C GLY A 100 -20.41 8.90 5.76
N PRO A 101 -19.39 8.57 4.94
CA PRO A 101 -19.44 7.42 4.06
C PRO A 101 -18.89 6.16 4.75
N ALA A 102 -19.46 5.01 4.36
CA ALA A 102 -19.18 3.61 4.69
C ALA A 102 -18.01 3.34 5.67
N SER A 103 -18.37 2.82 6.84
CA SER A 103 -17.47 2.44 7.93
C SER A 103 -16.39 1.44 7.52
N ARG A 104 -15.14 1.83 7.81
CA ARG A 104 -13.84 1.14 7.73
C ARG A 104 -13.72 -0.19 8.50
N ALA A 105 -14.79 -0.69 9.10
CA ALA A 105 -14.78 -1.88 9.97
C ALA A 105 -15.22 -3.20 9.28
N GLU A 106 -15.83 -3.15 8.10
CA GLU A 106 -16.38 -4.36 7.46
C GLU A 106 -15.39 -5.06 6.52
N PHE A 107 -14.33 -4.40 6.06
CA PHE A 107 -13.37 -5.00 5.11
C PHE A 107 -12.30 -5.89 5.76
N ARG A 108 -12.37 -6.12 7.08
CA ARG A 108 -11.40 -6.92 7.83
C ARG A 108 -11.87 -8.33 8.19
N SER A 109 -12.99 -8.79 7.64
CA SER A 109 -13.58 -10.10 7.98
C SER A 109 -13.73 -11.02 6.77
N SER A 110 -12.62 -11.51 6.20
CA SER A 110 -12.66 -12.73 5.38
C SER A 110 -11.33 -13.48 5.22
N ALA A 111 -10.35 -13.27 6.10
CA ALA A 111 -9.06 -13.97 6.05
C ALA A 111 -8.81 -14.90 7.26
N GLU A 112 -9.75 -15.03 8.19
CA GLU A 112 -9.73 -16.12 9.16
C GLU A 112 -10.44 -17.36 8.60
N PHE A 113 -9.83 -18.01 7.61
CA PHE A 113 -10.07 -19.45 7.46
C PHE A 113 -8.92 -20.19 6.77
N ARG A 114 -8.25 -21.01 7.59
CA ARG A 114 -7.30 -22.10 7.30
C ARG A 114 -5.82 -21.73 7.18
N SER A 115 -5.22 -21.51 8.35
CA SER A 115 -4.12 -22.38 8.77
C SER A 115 -4.69 -23.63 9.44
N SER A 116 -4.48 -24.80 8.83
CA SER A 116 -4.54 -26.19 9.34
C SER A 116 -4.70 -27.08 8.10
N ALA A 117 -3.92 -28.11 7.82
CA ALA A 117 -2.84 -28.84 8.46
C ALA A 117 -1.91 -29.31 7.30
N GLY A 118 -0.67 -29.74 7.48
CA GLY A 118 -0.35 -30.98 8.21
C GLY A 118 -0.84 -32.16 7.41
#